data_AF-A0A6C2DUZ9-F1
#
_entry.id   AF-A0A6C2DUZ9-F1
#
_cell.length_a   1.000
_cell.length_b   1.000
_cell.length_c   1.000
_cell.angle_alpha   90.00
_cell.angle_beta   90.00
_cell.angle_gamma   90.00
#
_symmetry.space_group_name_H-M   'P 1'
#
loop_
_entity.id
_entity.type
_entity.pdbx_description
1 polymer ?
#
loop_
_entity_poly.entity_id
_entity_poly.type
_entity_poly.pdbx_seq_one_letter_code
_entity_poly.pdbx_strand_id
1 'polypeptide(L)'
;MKYIEWNLDIDEGANLYDPIGDMKISGDEGDVAEEYTYLDAFFEAFVEGIERMKLEDVVRVDPLIESNDIVFCCKGSLLKIQYGTQQATILNKFQFIEEVQKSVIDLVKMLDEFAEKSNQPKRSLIKLRAFSQRLV
;
A
#
# COMPACT_ATOMS: atom_id res chain seq x y z
N MET A 1 12.20 6.78 -11.28
CA MET A 1 10.74 7.02 -11.31
C MET A 1 10.20 6.67 -9.94
N LYS A 2 9.11 7.27 -9.47
CA LYS A 2 8.45 6.89 -8.21
C LYS A 2 7.08 6.35 -8.61
N TYR A 3 6.82 5.09 -8.31
CA TYR A 3 5.57 4.40 -8.60
C TYR A 3 4.51 4.66 -7.53
N ILE A 4 4.89 4.96 -6.28
CA ILE A 4 3.93 5.14 -5.17
C ILE A 4 4.02 6.53 -4.55
N GLU A 5 2.88 7.18 -4.45
CA GLU A 5 2.68 8.41 -3.70
C GLU A 5 1.51 8.23 -2.75
N TRP A 6 1.66 8.73 -1.53
CA TRP A 6 0.59 8.71 -0.55
C TRP A 6 0.71 9.92 0.36
N ASN A 7 -0.41 10.37 0.89
CA ASN A 7 -0.49 11.42 1.88
C ASN A 7 -1.49 11.00 2.97
N LEU A 8 -1.16 11.25 4.22
CA LEU A 8 -2.08 11.08 5.33
C LEU A 8 -2.85 12.39 5.53
N ASP A 9 -4.16 12.32 5.68
CA ASP A 9 -4.96 13.50 5.99
C ASP A 9 -4.83 13.80 7.48
N ILE A 10 -4.08 14.86 7.80
CA ILE A 10 -3.72 15.25 9.18
C ILE A 10 -4.55 16.45 9.68
N ASP A 11 -5.60 16.86 8.95
CA ASP A 11 -6.44 17.98 9.37
C ASP A 11 -7.00 17.76 10.79
N GLU A 12 -7.11 18.86 11.56
CA GLU A 12 -7.37 18.86 13.00
C GLU A 12 -8.52 17.91 13.39
N GLY A 13 -8.16 16.76 13.96
CA GLY A 13 -9.12 15.69 14.30
C GLY A 13 -8.87 14.36 13.60
N ALA A 14 -7.86 14.25 12.74
CA ALA A 14 -7.45 13.01 12.10
C ALA A 14 -7.29 11.86 13.13
N ASN A 15 -8.18 10.88 13.02
CA ASN A 15 -8.11 9.68 13.85
C ASN A 15 -7.03 8.76 13.28
N LEU A 16 -5.78 8.87 13.75
CA LEU A 16 -4.70 8.02 13.23
C LEU A 16 -4.80 6.53 13.66
N TYR A 17 -5.85 6.17 14.40
CA TYR A 17 -6.28 4.78 14.53
C TYR A 17 -6.91 4.23 13.24
N ASP A 18 -7.42 5.12 12.39
CA ASP A 18 -8.01 4.88 11.07
C ASP A 18 -7.30 5.81 10.07
N PRO A 19 -6.09 5.45 9.59
CA PRO A 19 -5.22 6.35 8.84
C PRO A 19 -5.76 6.58 7.43
N ILE A 20 -6.71 7.52 7.33
CA ILE A 20 -7.33 7.93 6.09
C ILE A 20 -6.42 8.92 5.36
N GLY A 21 -6.33 8.76 4.05
CA GLY A 21 -5.67 9.72 3.19
C GLY A 21 -5.70 9.29 1.73
N ASP A 22 -4.77 9.81 0.95
CA ASP A 22 -4.74 9.61 -0.48
C ASP A 22 -3.63 8.64 -0.89
N MET A 23 -3.91 7.82 -1.90
CA MET A 23 -2.97 6.84 -2.46
C MET A 23 -2.96 6.96 -3.98
N LYS A 24 -1.76 7.03 -4.56
CA LYS A 24 -1.57 7.00 -6.01
C LYS A 24 -0.47 6.02 -6.41
N ILE A 25 -0.79 5.13 -7.34
CA ILE A 25 0.16 4.34 -8.12
C ILE A 25 0.30 4.99 -9.49
N SER A 26 1.50 5.47 -9.83
CA SER A 26 1.80 6.04 -11.14
C SER A 26 2.62 5.04 -11.97
N GLY A 27 1.97 4.30 -12.87
CA GLY A 27 2.64 3.30 -13.69
C GLY A 27 3.50 3.91 -14.80
N ASP A 28 4.27 3.06 -15.48
CA ASP A 28 4.85 3.39 -16.78
C ASP A 28 3.75 3.61 -17.84
N GLU A 29 2.60 2.93 -17.68
CA GLU A 29 1.36 3.20 -18.43
C GLU A 29 0.16 3.21 -17.48
N GLY A 30 -0.58 4.32 -17.44
CA GLY A 30 -1.78 4.46 -16.61
C GLY A 30 -1.51 4.60 -15.12
N ASP A 31 -2.53 5.05 -14.40
CA ASP A 31 -2.48 5.35 -12.97
C ASP A 31 -3.63 4.64 -12.24
N VAL A 32 -3.45 4.42 -10.94
CA VAL A 32 -4.51 4.09 -9.98
C VAL A 32 -4.44 5.14 -8.87
N ALA A 33 -5.51 5.88 -8.63
CA ALA A 33 -5.57 6.87 -7.56
C ALA A 33 -6.85 6.71 -6.75
N GLU A 34 -6.73 6.73 -5.44
CA GLU A 34 -7.83 6.72 -4.50
C GLU A 34 -7.64 7.84 -3.48
N GLU A 35 -8.69 8.61 -3.27
CA GLU A 35 -8.73 9.72 -2.31
C GLU A 35 -9.54 9.28 -1.08
N TYR A 36 -9.20 9.78 0.10
CA TYR A 36 -9.91 9.48 1.35
C TYR A 36 -10.08 7.98 1.64
N THR A 37 -9.01 7.20 1.45
CA THR A 37 -8.97 5.74 1.62
C THR A 37 -8.22 5.31 2.89
N TYR A 38 -8.47 4.09 3.39
CA TYR A 38 -7.74 3.53 4.52
C TYR A 38 -6.36 3.06 4.08
N LEU A 39 -5.34 3.88 4.35
CA LEU A 39 -3.97 3.64 3.87
C LEU A 39 -3.40 2.31 4.38
N ASP A 40 -3.69 1.94 5.62
CA ASP A 40 -3.25 0.67 6.20
C ASP A 40 -3.89 -0.53 5.50
N ALA A 41 -5.19 -0.50 5.21
CA ALA A 41 -5.88 -1.55 4.46
C ALA A 41 -5.29 -1.68 3.04
N PHE A 42 -5.05 -0.56 2.35
CA PHE A 42 -4.42 -0.54 1.04
C PHE A 42 -3.01 -1.14 1.05
N PHE A 43 -2.17 -0.73 2.01
CA PHE A 43 -0.82 -1.29 2.15
C PHE A 43 -0.84 -2.76 2.55
N GLU A 44 -1.78 -3.21 3.39
CA GLU A 44 -1.92 -4.63 3.73
C GLU A 44 -2.30 -5.46 2.51
N ALA A 45 -3.13 -4.91 1.62
CA ALA A 45 -3.48 -5.55 0.37
C ALA A 45 -2.31 -5.59 -0.62
N PHE A 46 -1.48 -4.53 -0.70
CA PHE A 46 -0.24 -4.57 -1.48
C PHE A 46 0.76 -5.60 -0.94
N VAL A 47 0.95 -5.67 0.38
CA VAL A 47 1.83 -6.66 1.00
C VAL A 47 1.35 -8.07 0.69
N GLU A 48 0.05 -8.34 0.77
CA GLU A 48 -0.52 -9.63 0.39
C GLU A 48 -0.30 -9.95 -1.09
N GLY A 49 -0.59 -8.99 -1.97
CA GLY A 49 -0.37 -9.11 -3.41
C GLY A 49 1.08 -9.49 -3.72
N ILE A 50 2.02 -8.81 -3.07
CA ILE A 50 3.47 -9.04 -3.22
C ILE A 50 3.89 -10.42 -2.75
N GLU A 51 3.30 -10.92 -1.66
CA GLU A 51 3.60 -12.26 -1.16
C GLU A 51 3.08 -13.35 -2.10
N ARG A 52 1.84 -13.20 -2.56
CA ARG A 52 1.16 -14.21 -3.40
C ARG A 52 1.66 -14.22 -4.83
N MET A 53 2.09 -13.08 -5.38
CA MET A 53 2.61 -13.01 -6.76
C MET A 53 3.95 -13.73 -6.95
N LYS A 54 4.56 -14.24 -5.87
CA LYS A 54 5.70 -15.15 -5.93
C LYS A 54 5.31 -16.54 -6.40
N LEU A 55 4.04 -16.90 -6.27
CA LEU A 55 3.48 -18.23 -6.53
C LEU A 55 2.40 -18.22 -7.62
N GLU A 56 1.71 -17.10 -7.79
CA GLU A 56 0.57 -16.94 -8.68
C GLU A 56 0.84 -15.86 -9.74
N ASP A 57 0.51 -16.13 -11.00
CA ASP A 57 0.60 -15.13 -12.08
C ASP A 57 -0.50 -14.06 -11.97
N VAL A 58 -1.64 -14.38 -11.34
CA VAL A 58 -2.75 -13.46 -11.11
C VAL A 58 -3.20 -13.59 -9.66
N VAL A 59 -3.12 -12.49 -8.92
CA VAL A 59 -3.54 -12.41 -7.51
C VAL A 59 -4.69 -11.41 -7.41
N ARG A 60 -5.76 -11.79 -6.71
CA ARG A 60 -6.81 -10.86 -6.27
C ARG A 60 -6.75 -10.74 -4.76
N VAL A 61 -6.77 -9.50 -4.27
CA VAL A 61 -6.79 -9.19 -2.85
C VAL A 61 -7.94 -8.23 -2.59
N ASP A 62 -8.82 -8.61 -1.67
CA ASP A 62 -9.89 -7.77 -1.15
C ASP A 62 -9.31 -6.90 -0.01
N PRO A 63 -9.18 -5.58 -0.20
CA PRO A 63 -8.82 -4.68 0.88
C PRO A 63 -10.08 -4.47 1.71
N LEU A 64 -10.40 -5.38 2.62
CA LEU A 64 -11.57 -5.52 3.54
C LEU A 64 -12.61 -4.38 3.70
N ILE A 65 -12.23 -3.11 3.62
CA ILE A 65 -13.04 -1.91 3.87
C ILE A 65 -13.24 -1.06 2.60
N GLU A 66 -12.53 -1.40 1.51
CA GLU A 66 -12.49 -0.67 0.25
C GLU A 66 -13.49 -1.21 -0.76
N SER A 67 -13.76 -0.41 -1.81
CA SER A 67 -14.88 -0.67 -2.71
C SER A 67 -14.62 -1.74 -3.77
N ASN A 68 -13.35 -2.05 -4.06
CA ASN A 68 -12.97 -2.98 -5.12
C ASN A 68 -11.81 -3.89 -4.71
N ASP A 69 -11.70 -5.05 -5.34
CA ASP A 69 -10.50 -5.88 -5.26
C ASP A 69 -9.32 -5.17 -5.95
N ILE A 70 -8.12 -5.33 -5.38
CA ILE A 70 -6.87 -5.05 -6.08
C ILE A 70 -6.43 -6.32 -6.80
N VAL A 71 -6.28 -6.22 -8.12
CA VAL A 71 -5.85 -7.33 -8.97
C VAL A 71 -4.42 -7.08 -9.46
N PHE A 72 -3.53 -8.02 -9.15
CA PHE A 72 -2.13 -8.02 -9.60
C PHE A 72 -1.96 -9.09 -10.68
N CYS A 73 -1.53 -8.69 -11.87
CA CYS A 73 -1.18 -9.58 -12.96
C CYS A 73 0.33 -9.49 -13.22
N CYS A 74 1.05 -10.58 -12.94
CA CYS A 74 2.50 -10.68 -13.07
C CYS A 74 2.88 -11.48 -14.31
N LYS A 75 3.80 -10.93 -15.11
CA LYS A 75 4.44 -11.65 -16.20
C LYS A 75 5.91 -11.25 -16.32
N GLY A 76 6.79 -12.05 -15.74
CA GLY A 76 8.22 -11.71 -15.64
C GLY A 76 8.44 -10.48 -14.75
N SER A 77 9.10 -9.45 -15.30
CA SER A 77 9.32 -8.15 -14.63
C SER A 77 8.12 -7.21 -14.71
N LEU A 78 7.15 -7.50 -15.59
CA LEU A 78 5.97 -6.67 -15.77
C LEU A 78 4.95 -7.00 -14.68
N LEU A 79 4.43 -5.94 -14.07
CA LEU A 79 3.33 -5.97 -13.11
C LEU A 79 2.23 -5.06 -13.61
N LYS A 80 1.02 -5.58 -13.75
CA LYS A 80 -0.19 -4.80 -13.97
C LYS A 80 -1.02 -4.82 -12.71
N ILE A 81 -1.39 -3.64 -12.22
CA ILE A 81 -2.25 -3.44 -11.06
C ILE A 81 -3.56 -2.86 -11.56
N GLN A 82 -4.68 -3.46 -11.16
CA GLN A 82 -6.02 -2.97 -11.47
C GLN A 82 -6.80 -2.78 -10.17
N TYR A 83 -7.54 -1.68 -10.09
CA TYR A 83 -8.48 -1.39 -9.01
C TYR A 83 -9.71 -0.71 -9.60
N GLY A 84 -10.88 -1.35 -9.47
CA GLY A 84 -12.09 -0.93 -10.17
C GLY A 84 -11.87 -0.82 -11.69
N THR A 85 -12.14 0.36 -12.24
CA THR A 85 -11.91 0.68 -13.67
C THR A 85 -10.50 1.23 -13.96
N GLN A 86 -9.70 1.48 -12.92
CA GLN A 86 -8.36 2.06 -13.02
C GLN A 86 -7.30 0.97 -13.20
N GLN A 87 -6.19 1.33 -13.85
CA GLN A 87 -5.10 0.39 -14.10
C GLN A 87 -3.77 1.13 -14.24
N ALA A 88 -2.74 0.58 -13.61
CA ALA A 88 -1.34 0.93 -13.81
C ALA A 88 -0.54 -0.28 -14.31
N THR A 89 0.32 -0.07 -15.30
CA THR A 89 1.31 -1.03 -15.78
C THR A 89 2.69 -0.57 -15.34
N ILE A 90 3.44 -1.46 -14.71
CA ILE A 90 4.77 -1.23 -14.14
C ILE A 90 5.75 -2.18 -14.82
N LEU A 91 6.77 -1.64 -15.48
CA LEU A 91 7.78 -2.41 -16.21
C LEU A 91 8.86 -2.98 -15.29
N ASN A 92 9.07 -2.35 -14.13
CA ASN A 92 10.01 -2.77 -13.10
C ASN A 92 9.31 -3.13 -11.79
N LYS A 93 8.74 -4.34 -11.73
CA LYS A 93 8.09 -4.89 -10.53
C LYS A 93 8.95 -4.84 -9.27
N PHE A 94 10.26 -5.07 -9.38
CA PHE A 94 11.15 -5.10 -8.21
C PHE A 94 11.27 -3.72 -7.57
N GLN A 95 11.41 -2.68 -8.39
CA GLN A 95 11.41 -1.31 -7.89
C GLN A 95 10.08 -0.95 -7.22
N PHE A 96 8.94 -1.36 -7.79
CA PHE A 96 7.64 -1.19 -7.13
C PHE A 96 7.58 -1.86 -5.75
N ILE A 97 8.09 -3.09 -5.61
CA ILE A 97 8.13 -3.80 -4.31
C ILE A 97 8.97 -3.02 -3.28
N GLU A 98 10.15 -2.53 -3.68
CA GLU A 98 11.00 -1.71 -2.80
C GLU A 98 10.29 -0.42 -2.36
N GLU A 99 9.53 0.20 -3.26
CA GLU A 99 8.76 1.41 -2.95
C GLU A 99 7.56 1.14 -2.05
N VAL A 100 6.86 0.00 -2.22
CA VAL A 100 5.84 -0.45 -1.24
C VAL A 100 6.51 -0.62 0.12
N GLN A 101 7.68 -1.24 0.18
CA GLN A 101 8.37 -1.45 1.45
C GLN A 101 8.76 -0.14 2.14
N LYS A 102 9.33 0.81 1.41
CA LYS A 102 9.65 2.15 1.95
C LYS A 102 8.39 2.85 2.46
N SER A 103 7.31 2.82 1.68
CA SER A 103 6.04 3.44 2.05
C SER A 103 5.43 2.81 3.31
N VAL A 104 5.51 1.48 3.44
CA VAL A 104 5.08 0.76 4.65
C VAL A 104 5.92 1.14 5.88
N ILE A 105 7.24 1.22 5.73
CA ILE A 105 8.15 1.68 6.80
C ILE A 105 7.76 3.10 7.24
N ASP A 106 7.55 3.99 6.29
CA ASP A 106 7.23 5.40 6.54
C ASP A 106 5.87 5.54 7.25
N LEU A 107 4.84 4.82 6.80
CA LEU A 107 3.53 4.81 7.45
C LEU A 107 3.61 4.26 8.88
N VAL A 108 4.23 3.11 9.08
CA VAL A 108 4.35 2.49 10.43
C VAL A 108 5.10 3.43 11.38
N LYS A 109 6.17 4.05 10.92
CA LYS A 109 6.95 5.01 11.71
C LYS A 109 6.10 6.23 12.09
N MET A 110 5.36 6.79 11.13
CA MET A 110 4.48 7.94 11.37
C MET A 110 3.41 7.63 12.42
N LEU A 111 2.77 6.46 12.32
CA LEU A 111 1.75 6.02 13.28
C LEU A 111 2.33 5.74 14.67
N ASP A 112 3.55 5.17 14.75
CA ASP A 112 4.24 4.95 16.02
C ASP A 112 4.62 6.27 16.70
N GLU A 113 5.17 7.22 15.95
CA GLU A 113 5.50 8.56 16.46
C GLU A 113 4.26 9.31 16.97
N PHE A 114 3.12 9.15 16.30
CA PHE A 114 1.87 9.71 16.76
C PHE A 114 1.38 9.06 18.05
N ALA A 115 1.38 7.73 18.12
CA ALA A 115 0.96 6.99 19.31
C ALA A 115 1.79 7.42 20.54
N GLU A 116 3.10 7.62 20.35
CA GLU A 116 3.99 8.13 21.40
C GLU A 116 3.65 9.56 21.82
N LYS A 117 3.44 10.48 20.86
CA LYS A 117 3.07 11.89 21.14
C LYS A 117 1.72 12.02 21.84
N SER A 118 0.77 11.15 21.51
CA SER A 118 -0.59 11.16 22.04
C SER A 118 -0.75 10.28 23.29
N ASN A 119 0.33 9.65 23.78
CA ASN A 119 0.32 8.69 24.89
C ASN A 119 -0.73 7.57 24.71
N GLN A 120 -0.85 7.08 23.48
CA GLN A 120 -1.76 6.01 23.07
C GLN A 120 -0.99 4.71 22.80
N PRO A 121 -1.62 3.53 22.92
CA PRO A 121 -0.99 2.28 22.54
C PRO A 121 -0.75 2.21 21.02
N LYS A 122 0.43 1.71 20.64
CA LYS A 122 0.78 1.44 19.24
C LYS A 122 -0.17 0.42 18.62
N ARG A 123 -0.57 0.65 17.37
CA ARG A 123 -1.34 -0.31 16.58
C ARG A 123 -0.48 -1.55 16.29
N SER A 124 -1.11 -2.73 16.27
CA SER A 124 -0.39 -3.99 16.07
C SER A 124 0.25 -4.07 14.68
N LEU A 125 -0.52 -3.77 13.62
CA LEU A 125 -0.08 -3.72 12.20
C LEU A 125 0.84 -4.89 11.84
N ILE A 126 0.49 -6.10 12.28
CA ILE A 126 1.39 -7.27 12.30
C ILE A 126 1.96 -7.55 10.91
N LYS A 127 1.12 -7.49 9.87
CA LYS A 127 1.50 -7.77 8.48
C LYS A 127 2.47 -6.71 7.95
N LEU A 128 2.14 -5.44 8.17
CA LEU A 128 2.96 -4.30 7.74
C LEU A 128 4.33 -4.29 8.44
N ARG A 129 4.37 -4.55 9.75
CA ARG A 129 5.62 -4.64 10.52
C ARG A 129 6.48 -5.83 10.10
N ALA A 130 5.87 -6.97 9.81
CA ALA A 130 6.60 -8.12 9.30
C ALA A 130 7.20 -7.84 7.92
N PHE A 131 6.50 -7.09 7.07
CA PHE A 131 6.98 -6.68 5.75
C PHE A 131 8.11 -5.64 5.83
N SER A 132 8.00 -4.67 6.75
CA SER A 132 8.98 -3.59 6.94
C SER A 132 10.36 -4.07 7.40
N GLN A 133 10.47 -5.28 7.93
CA GLN A 133 11.73 -5.86 8.45
C GLN A 133 12.46 -6.77 7.45
N ARG A 134 11.89 -7.00 6.26
CA ARG A 134 12.49 -7.90 5.26
C ARG A 134 13.62 -7.20 4.49
N LEU A 135 14.60 -7.97 4.04
CA LEU A 135 15.52 -7.50 3.01
C LEU A 135 14.85 -7.81 1.66
N VAL A 136 14.54 -6.78 0.88
CA VAL A 136 14.04 -6.89 -0.50
C VAL A 136 15.21 -7.09 -1.45
#